data_AF-A0A836GVE9-F1
#
_entry.id   AF-A0A836GVE9-F1
#
_cell.length_a   1.000
_cell.length_b   1.000
_cell.length_c   1.000
_cell.angle_alpha   90.00
_cell.angle_beta   90.00
_cell.angle_gamma   90.00
#
_symmetry.space_group_name_H-M   'P 1'
#
loop_
_entity.id
_entity.type
_entity.pdbx_description
1 polymer ?
#
loop_
_entity_poly.entity_id
_entity_poly.type
_entity_poly.pdbx_seq_one_letter_code
_entity_poly.pdbx_strand_id
1 'polypeptide(L)'
;MEPHLKGSFTEYRSKFGDVYEGFERRSSTKEEKERQRVLVAAEAFSHFTLVESGGSMLVCDLQGVNDFLTDPQIHAEDGKGLDMGDMGQEGIDKWMEAHPCNDVCRAVQLKPLSKGPRSCRRAVGNNSRVSYHHILRVKLRTQAPVRPEDILPRTKPLPVMSDGERLQYALRLSALWSN
;
A
#
# COMPACT_ATOMS: atom_id res chain seq x y z
N MET A 1 14.86 11.26 -19.49
CA MET A 1 14.25 12.53 -19.91
C MET A 1 12.76 12.34 -19.79
N GLU A 2 12.08 13.18 -19.01
CA GLU A 2 10.65 13.07 -18.72
C GLU A 2 9.89 14.25 -19.36
N PRO A 3 8.58 14.10 -19.65
CA PRO A 3 7.77 15.19 -20.20
C PRO A 3 7.58 16.32 -19.18
N HIS A 4 7.61 17.56 -19.65
CA HIS A 4 7.36 18.72 -18.81
C HIS A 4 5.88 18.80 -18.38
N LEU A 5 5.64 18.78 -17.07
CA LEU A 5 4.30 18.94 -16.48
C LEU A 5 3.93 20.43 -16.39
N LYS A 6 2.84 20.83 -17.06
CA LYS A 6 2.32 22.21 -17.01
C LYS A 6 1.37 22.39 -15.83
N GLY A 7 1.77 23.18 -14.85
CA GLY A 7 0.90 23.60 -13.74
C GLY A 7 1.67 23.75 -12.43
N SER A 8 0.94 23.86 -11.32
CA SER A 8 1.53 24.02 -10.00
C SER A 8 2.03 22.68 -9.46
N PHE A 9 3.35 22.53 -9.44
CA PHE A 9 3.99 21.37 -8.83
C PHE A 9 3.65 21.29 -7.34
N THR A 10 3.27 20.10 -6.91
CA THR A 10 2.80 19.79 -5.57
C THR A 10 3.49 18.52 -5.12
N GLU A 11 4.28 18.62 -4.07
CA GLU A 11 4.69 17.46 -3.29
C GLU A 11 3.46 17.02 -2.47
N TYR A 12 3.06 15.75 -2.59
CA TYR A 12 1.89 15.22 -1.90
C TYR A 12 2.29 14.47 -0.62
N ARG A 13 3.40 14.86 0.02
CA ARG A 13 3.98 14.10 1.13
C ARG A 13 4.61 14.94 2.25
N SER A 14 4.51 14.42 3.47
CA SER A 14 5.52 14.58 4.52
C SER A 14 6.29 13.27 4.62
N LYS A 15 7.62 13.32 4.58
CA LYS A 15 8.54 12.18 4.75
C LYS A 15 8.34 11.40 6.07
N PHE A 16 7.51 11.91 6.98
CA PHE A 16 7.16 11.31 8.27
C PHE A 16 5.65 11.31 8.56
N GLY A 17 4.81 11.52 7.53
CA GLY A 17 3.34 11.50 7.60
C GLY A 17 2.69 12.57 8.48
N ASP A 18 3.32 13.75 8.55
CA ASP A 18 2.63 14.94 9.03
C ASP A 18 1.51 15.33 8.06
N VAL A 19 0.32 15.57 8.62
CA VAL A 19 -0.78 16.25 7.92
C VAL A 19 -0.36 17.73 7.82
N TYR A 20 -0.43 18.32 6.62
CA TYR A 20 -0.13 19.75 6.41
C TYR A 20 -0.82 20.64 7.47
N GLU A 21 -0.05 21.20 8.40
CA GLU A 21 -0.53 22.29 9.28
C GLU A 21 -0.79 23.52 8.40
N GLY A 22 -2.07 23.94 8.33
CA GLY A 22 -2.52 25.03 7.46
C GLY A 22 -3.80 24.76 6.67
N PHE A 23 -4.32 23.52 6.71
CA PHE A 23 -5.56 23.11 6.02
C PHE A 23 -6.88 23.61 6.65
N GLU A 24 -6.82 24.37 7.75
CA GLU A 24 -8.03 24.84 8.45
C GLU A 24 -8.80 25.94 7.70
N ARG A 25 -8.19 26.59 6.69
CA ARG A 25 -8.95 27.47 5.80
C ARG A 25 -9.56 26.65 4.67
N ARG A 26 -10.82 26.26 4.84
CA ARG A 26 -11.71 25.85 3.75
C ARG A 26 -11.69 26.93 2.65
N SER A 27 -10.79 26.83 1.67
CA SER A 27 -10.91 27.65 0.47
C SER A 27 -11.97 27.03 -0.44
N SER A 28 -12.84 27.86 -1.00
CA SER A 28 -14.00 27.41 -1.79
C SER A 28 -13.64 27.01 -3.22
N THR A 29 -12.38 27.17 -3.63
CA THR A 29 -11.94 27.04 -5.02
C THR A 29 -11.98 25.60 -5.51
N LYS A 30 -12.28 25.44 -6.80
CA LYS A 30 -12.36 24.14 -7.46
C LYS A 30 -11.01 23.41 -7.44
N GLU A 31 -9.93 24.16 -7.66
CA GLU A 31 -8.55 23.65 -7.73
C GLU A 31 -8.08 23.05 -6.40
N GLU A 32 -8.41 23.67 -5.27
CA GLU A 32 -8.03 23.15 -3.96
C GLU A 32 -8.77 21.85 -3.61
N LYS A 33 -10.04 21.75 -3.99
CA LYS A 33 -10.81 20.50 -3.86
C LYS A 33 -10.23 19.39 -4.74
N GLU A 34 -9.77 19.72 -5.93
CA GLU A 34 -9.15 18.78 -6.86
C GLU A 34 -7.79 18.29 -6.33
N ARG A 35 -6.95 19.22 -5.87
CA ARG A 35 -5.70 18.90 -5.17
C ARG A 35 -5.94 18.01 -3.94
N GLN A 36 -6.97 18.30 -3.16
CA GLN A 36 -7.32 17.47 -1.99
C GLN A 36 -7.74 16.06 -2.38
N ARG A 37 -8.45 15.88 -3.50
CA ARG A 37 -8.82 14.54 -3.99
C ARG A 37 -7.57 13.74 -4.37
N VAL A 38 -6.62 14.38 -5.06
CA VAL A 38 -5.34 13.75 -5.40
C VAL A 38 -4.56 13.36 -4.15
N LEU A 39 -4.45 14.26 -3.16
CA LEU A 39 -3.79 13.97 -1.86
C LEU A 39 -4.36 12.71 -1.21
N VAL A 40 -5.69 12.64 -1.09
CA VAL A 40 -6.38 11.51 -0.45
C VAL A 40 -6.16 10.22 -1.25
N ALA A 41 -6.19 10.29 -2.58
CA ALA A 41 -5.94 9.14 -3.44
C ALA A 41 -4.47 8.67 -3.37
N ALA A 42 -3.51 9.58 -3.35
CA ALA A 42 -2.07 9.31 -3.26
C ALA A 42 -1.71 8.61 -1.92
N GLU A 43 -2.27 9.07 -0.81
CA GLU A 43 -2.11 8.42 0.50
C GLU A 43 -2.71 7.00 0.52
N ALA A 44 -3.88 6.83 -0.09
CA ALA A 44 -4.51 5.51 -0.20
C ALA A 44 -3.75 4.57 -1.14
N PHE A 45 -3.18 5.09 -2.22
CA PHE A 45 -2.33 4.33 -3.12
C PHE A 45 -1.06 3.84 -2.40
N SER A 46 -0.43 4.69 -1.59
CA SER A 46 0.72 4.29 -0.77
C SER A 46 0.37 3.12 0.16
N HIS A 47 -0.78 3.20 0.85
CA HIS A 47 -1.30 2.08 1.66
C HIS A 47 -1.55 0.81 0.83
N PHE A 48 -2.18 0.97 -0.33
CA PHE A 48 -2.45 -0.13 -1.24
C PHE A 48 -1.15 -0.86 -1.63
N THR A 49 -0.10 -0.14 -2.03
CA THR A 49 1.18 -0.77 -2.44
C THR A 49 1.81 -1.60 -1.32
N LEU A 50 1.71 -1.13 -0.06
CA LEU A 50 2.19 -1.86 1.10
C LEU A 50 1.43 -3.17 1.32
N VAL A 51 0.10 -3.12 1.22
CA VAL A 51 -0.75 -4.30 1.42
C VAL A 51 -0.59 -5.30 0.28
N GLU A 52 -0.65 -4.81 -0.95
CA GLU A 52 -0.58 -5.63 -2.17
C GLU A 52 0.77 -6.34 -2.32
N SER A 53 1.86 -5.69 -1.92
CA SER A 53 3.19 -6.32 -1.87
C SER A 53 3.35 -7.34 -0.72
N GLY A 54 2.31 -7.60 0.07
CA GLY A 54 2.42 -8.42 1.27
C GLY A 54 3.38 -7.81 2.30
N GLY A 55 3.51 -6.49 2.31
CA GLY A 55 4.35 -5.70 3.19
C GLY A 55 5.84 -5.64 2.81
N SER A 56 6.26 -6.10 1.62
CA SER A 56 7.68 -6.02 1.24
C SER A 56 8.10 -4.68 0.63
N MET A 57 7.14 -3.88 0.16
CA MET A 57 7.44 -2.64 -0.56
C MET A 57 6.40 -1.56 -0.25
N LEU A 58 6.85 -0.32 -0.14
CA LEU A 58 6.00 0.86 -0.01
C LEU A 58 6.39 1.89 -1.07
N VAL A 59 5.43 2.30 -1.91
CA VAL A 59 5.58 3.45 -2.81
C VAL A 59 5.02 4.68 -2.13
N CYS A 60 5.77 5.78 -2.13
CA CYS A 60 5.41 7.01 -1.46
C CYS A 60 6.19 8.20 -2.08
N ASP A 61 6.16 9.42 -1.54
CA ASP A 61 6.73 10.69 -2.11
C ASP A 61 6.13 11.00 -3.45
N LEU A 62 4.83 10.78 -3.52
CA LEU A 62 4.10 11.15 -4.70
C LEU A 62 4.13 12.66 -4.80
N GLN A 63 4.61 13.17 -5.92
CA GLN A 63 4.71 14.59 -6.20
C GLN A 63 4.37 14.81 -7.67
N GLY A 64 3.93 15.99 -8.04
CA GLY A 64 3.62 16.28 -9.44
C GLY A 64 2.58 17.37 -9.61
N VAL A 65 1.84 17.31 -10.71
CA VAL A 65 0.88 18.37 -11.09
C VAL A 65 -0.48 17.74 -11.32
N ASN A 66 -1.47 18.17 -10.54
CA ASN A 66 -2.82 17.59 -10.55
C ASN A 66 -2.74 16.07 -10.32
N ASP A 67 -3.29 15.27 -11.22
CA ASP A 67 -3.28 13.80 -11.18
C ASP A 67 -2.04 13.16 -11.83
N PHE A 68 -1.14 13.95 -12.40
CA PHE A 68 0.14 13.46 -12.92
C PHE A 68 1.17 13.44 -11.79
N LEU A 69 1.54 12.23 -11.37
CA LEU A 69 2.54 11.98 -10.34
C LEU A 69 3.88 11.59 -10.98
N THR A 70 4.97 12.03 -10.38
CA THR A 70 6.36 11.74 -10.76
C THR A 70 7.21 11.55 -9.50
N ASP A 71 8.46 11.11 -9.69
CA ASP A 71 9.50 10.98 -8.67
C ASP A 71 9.06 10.29 -7.36
N PRO A 72 8.43 9.10 -7.41
CA PRO A 72 8.10 8.36 -6.19
C PRO A 72 9.38 7.90 -5.49
N GLN A 73 9.33 7.86 -4.16
CA GLN A 73 10.26 7.11 -3.33
C GLN A 73 9.71 5.70 -3.10
N ILE A 74 10.59 4.71 -3.19
CA ILE A 74 10.26 3.33 -2.86
C ILE A 74 11.05 2.91 -1.63
N HIS A 75 10.36 2.32 -0.66
CA HIS A 75 10.99 1.62 0.46
C HIS A 75 10.84 0.11 0.29
N ALA A 76 11.95 -0.62 0.24
CA ALA A 76 11.97 -2.08 0.19
C ALA A 76 12.44 -2.66 1.52
N GLU A 77 11.70 -3.63 2.07
CA GLU A 77 12.01 -4.24 3.37
C GLU A 77 13.45 -4.76 3.48
N ASP A 78 13.99 -5.34 2.41
CA ASP A 78 15.35 -5.90 2.42
C ASP A 78 16.46 -4.83 2.35
N GLY A 79 16.08 -3.56 2.22
CA GLY A 79 16.99 -2.41 2.10
C GLY A 79 17.89 -2.49 0.86
N LYS A 80 17.63 -3.42 -0.07
CA LYS A 80 18.33 -3.54 -1.35
C LYS A 80 17.61 -2.66 -2.37
N GLY A 81 17.51 -1.39 -2.00
CA GLY A 81 16.61 -0.43 -2.61
C GLY A 81 16.81 -0.21 -4.10
N LEU A 82 15.82 0.46 -4.67
CA LEU A 82 15.83 0.91 -6.06
C LEU A 82 16.54 2.26 -6.24
N ASP A 83 16.84 2.95 -5.14
CA ASP A 83 17.52 4.25 -5.10
C ASP A 83 18.26 4.49 -3.76
N MET A 84 18.91 5.66 -3.61
CA MET A 84 19.64 6.06 -2.40
C MET A 84 18.76 6.54 -1.24
N GLY A 85 17.48 6.83 -1.50
CA GLY A 85 16.51 7.31 -0.52
C GLY A 85 15.77 6.19 0.21
N ASP A 86 16.04 4.93 -0.16
CA ASP A 86 15.43 3.77 0.48
C ASP A 86 15.92 3.60 1.94
N MET A 87 15.02 3.91 2.90
CA MET A 87 15.22 3.68 4.33
C MET A 87 14.76 2.28 4.79
N GLY A 88 14.44 1.40 3.84
CA GLY A 88 13.95 0.05 4.01
C GLY A 88 12.83 -0.08 5.03
N GLN A 89 12.99 -1.06 5.93
CA GLN A 89 12.03 -1.32 7.01
C GLN A 89 11.72 -0.08 7.86
N GLU A 90 12.72 0.75 8.14
CA GLU A 90 12.54 1.93 8.98
C GLU A 90 11.63 2.97 8.30
N GLY A 91 11.80 3.16 6.99
CA GLY A 91 10.93 4.03 6.19
C GLY A 91 9.48 3.53 6.17
N ILE A 92 9.30 2.22 6.03
CA ILE A 92 7.97 1.59 6.08
C ILE A 92 7.33 1.79 7.45
N ASP A 93 8.04 1.49 8.54
CA ASP A 93 7.52 1.62 9.91
C ASP A 93 7.09 3.06 10.21
N LYS A 94 7.93 4.05 9.87
CA LYS A 94 7.62 5.47 10.04
C LYS A 94 6.37 5.89 9.27
N TRP A 95 6.24 5.48 8.01
CA TRP A 95 5.06 5.79 7.22
C TRP A 95 3.79 5.15 7.79
N MET A 96 3.88 3.88 8.22
CA MET A 96 2.76 3.16 8.82
C MET A 96 2.26 3.80 10.13
N GLU A 97 3.17 4.32 10.96
CA GLU A 97 2.82 4.99 12.22
C GLU A 97 2.04 6.30 11.98
N ALA A 98 2.40 7.00 10.90
CA ALA A 98 1.86 8.30 10.60
C ALA A 98 0.58 8.25 9.76
N HIS A 99 0.44 7.25 8.86
CA HIS A 99 -0.67 7.15 7.92
C HIS A 99 -2.05 7.05 8.61
N PRO A 100 -2.95 8.05 8.39
CA PRO A 100 -4.35 7.95 8.78
C PRO A 100 -5.19 7.43 7.61
N CYS A 101 -5.82 6.25 7.75
CA CYS A 101 -6.69 5.73 6.70
C CYS A 101 -7.87 6.68 6.38
N ASN A 102 -8.04 6.97 5.09
CA ASN A 102 -9.03 7.90 4.58
C ASN A 102 -10.21 7.18 3.89
N ASP A 103 -11.13 7.95 3.28
CA ASP A 103 -12.32 7.40 2.60
C ASP A 103 -11.95 6.51 1.41
N VAL A 104 -10.87 6.82 0.69
CA VAL A 104 -10.40 6.00 -0.44
C VAL A 104 -9.85 4.67 0.08
N CYS A 105 -9.05 4.67 1.16
CA CYS A 105 -8.59 3.43 1.80
C CYS A 105 -9.76 2.50 2.16
N ARG A 106 -10.86 3.07 2.68
CA ARG A 106 -12.08 2.32 3.02
C ARG A 106 -12.82 1.84 1.77
N ALA A 107 -12.93 2.67 0.74
CA ALA A 107 -13.60 2.33 -0.51
C ALA A 107 -12.92 1.15 -1.23
N VAL A 108 -11.58 1.06 -1.16
CA VAL A 108 -10.81 -0.07 -1.68
C VAL A 108 -10.61 -1.20 -0.66
N GLN A 109 -11.37 -1.21 0.43
CA GLN A 109 -11.41 -2.28 1.44
C GLN A 109 -10.08 -2.57 2.14
N LEU A 110 -9.18 -1.60 2.23
CA LEU A 110 -7.93 -1.75 2.98
C LEU A 110 -8.21 -1.78 4.48
N LYS A 111 -7.66 -2.79 5.17
CA LYS A 111 -7.74 -2.88 6.62
C LYS A 111 -6.93 -1.75 7.25
N PRO A 112 -7.46 -1.02 8.24
CA PRO A 112 -6.71 0.02 8.91
C PRO A 112 -5.40 -0.53 9.52
N LEU A 113 -4.31 0.19 9.30
CA LEU A 113 -3.05 -0.05 9.99
C LEU A 113 -3.25 0.36 11.45
N SER A 114 -3.31 -0.60 12.37
CA SER A 114 -3.61 -0.30 13.77
C SER A 114 -2.48 0.53 14.36
N LYS A 115 -2.80 1.72 14.87
CA LYS A 115 -1.91 2.44 15.78
C LYS A 115 -1.76 1.54 17.00
N GLY A 116 -0.55 1.01 17.23
CA GLY A 116 -0.20 0.52 18.55
C GLY A 116 -0.59 1.60 19.59
N PRO A 117 -0.94 1.23 20.82
CA PRO A 117 -1.48 2.17 21.80
C PRO A 117 -0.61 3.43 21.87
N ARG A 118 -1.21 4.59 21.57
CA ARG A 118 -0.56 5.92 21.51
C ARG A 118 -0.15 6.46 22.89
N SER A 119 0.25 5.58 23.81
CA SER A 119 0.80 5.97 25.09
C SER A 119 1.93 5.01 25.44
N CYS A 120 3.15 5.50 25.32
CA CYS A 120 4.07 5.57 26.45
C CYS A 120 5.31 6.34 26.02
N ARG A 121 5.69 7.30 26.87
CA ARG A 121 7.02 7.91 26.89
C ARG A 121 8.07 6.82 26.68
N ARG A 122 9.17 7.14 25.99
CA ARG A 122 10.39 6.30 25.88
C ARG A 122 10.73 5.73 27.26
N ALA A 123 10.23 4.54 27.55
CA ALA A 123 10.60 3.78 28.72
C ALA A 123 11.86 3.02 28.32
N VAL A 124 12.97 3.47 28.88
CA VAL A 124 14.25 2.74 28.88
C VAL A 124 13.98 1.36 29.49
N GLY A 125 14.16 0.30 28.69
CA GLY A 125 14.14 -1.08 29.21
C GLY A 125 13.54 -2.11 28.25
N ASN A 126 14.43 -2.99 27.77
CA ASN A 126 14.23 -4.32 27.18
C ASN A 126 13.90 -4.48 25.69
N ASN A 127 14.81 -5.22 25.05
CA ASN A 127 14.77 -5.78 23.70
C ASN A 127 13.59 -6.73 23.49
N SER A 128 13.09 -6.76 22.25
CA SER A 128 12.02 -7.61 21.71
C SER A 128 10.60 -7.04 21.79
N ARG A 129 10.41 -5.83 21.25
CA ARG A 129 9.11 -5.45 20.70
C ARG A 129 9.09 -5.90 19.24
N VAL A 130 8.21 -6.84 18.90
CA VAL A 130 7.97 -7.23 17.51
C VAL A 130 7.42 -6.00 16.78
N SER A 131 8.10 -5.53 15.73
CA SER A 131 7.61 -4.40 14.92
C SER A 131 6.21 -4.71 14.38
N TYR A 132 5.31 -3.73 14.41
CA TYR A 132 3.94 -3.90 13.93
C TYR A 132 3.91 -4.33 12.46
N HIS A 133 4.88 -3.88 11.67
CA HIS A 133 5.06 -4.35 10.29
C HIS A 133 5.28 -5.87 10.21
N HIS A 134 6.08 -6.45 11.10
CA HIS A 134 6.30 -7.90 11.11
C HIS A 134 4.98 -8.66 11.34
N ILE A 135 4.12 -8.16 12.25
CA ILE A 135 2.79 -8.72 12.50
C ILE A 135 1.90 -8.53 11.26
N LEU A 136 1.94 -7.36 10.62
CA LEU A 136 1.22 -7.10 9.39
C LEU A 136 1.66 -8.05 8.27
N ARG A 137 2.96 -8.25 8.06
CA ARG A 137 3.48 -9.18 7.06
C ARG A 137 3.05 -10.61 7.30
N VAL A 138 3.11 -11.08 8.54
CA VAL A 138 2.59 -12.41 8.88
C VAL A 138 1.11 -12.46 8.52
N LYS A 139 0.31 -11.47 8.93
CA LYS A 139 -1.13 -11.40 8.59
C LYS A 139 -1.40 -11.37 7.09
N LEU A 140 -0.63 -10.59 6.31
CA LEU A 140 -0.78 -10.45 4.86
C LEU A 140 -0.30 -11.69 4.13
N ARG A 141 0.80 -12.32 4.56
CA ARG A 141 1.26 -13.60 4.00
C ARG A 141 0.34 -14.77 4.36
N THR A 142 -0.25 -14.75 5.56
CA THR A 142 -1.26 -15.75 5.96
C THR A 142 -2.60 -15.53 5.26
N GLN A 143 -2.91 -14.28 4.90
CA GLN A 143 -3.93 -13.93 3.90
C GLN A 143 -3.33 -14.14 2.50
N ALA A 144 -2.93 -15.38 2.23
CA ALA A 144 -2.36 -15.80 0.96
C ALA A 144 -3.21 -15.28 -0.22
N PRO A 145 -2.59 -14.97 -1.38
CA PRO A 145 -3.32 -14.49 -2.55
C PRO A 145 -4.47 -15.44 -2.84
N VAL A 146 -5.60 -14.91 -3.31
CA VAL A 146 -6.74 -15.71 -3.74
C VAL A 146 -6.21 -16.79 -4.67
N ARG A 147 -6.15 -18.03 -4.18
CA ARG A 147 -5.66 -19.14 -4.97
C ARG A 147 -6.70 -19.36 -6.08
N PRO A 148 -6.30 -19.85 -7.25
CA PRO A 148 -7.26 -20.33 -8.24
C PRO A 148 -8.28 -21.31 -7.64
N GLU A 149 -7.88 -22.01 -6.57
CA GLU A 149 -8.67 -22.98 -5.81
C GLU A 149 -9.72 -22.33 -4.87
N ASP A 150 -9.52 -21.06 -4.51
CA ASP A 150 -10.47 -20.27 -3.71
C ASP A 150 -11.59 -19.70 -4.59
N ILE A 151 -11.34 -19.55 -5.90
CA ILE A 151 -12.32 -19.10 -6.92
C ILE A 151 -13.05 -20.30 -7.55
N LEU A 152 -12.31 -21.38 -7.82
CA LEU A 152 -12.82 -22.64 -8.37
C LEU A 152 -12.42 -23.81 -7.45
N PRO A 153 -13.28 -24.18 -6.48
CA PRO A 153 -13.02 -25.28 -5.57
C PRO A 153 -12.84 -26.61 -6.30
N ARG A 154 -11.81 -27.38 -5.93
CA ARG A 154 -11.62 -28.73 -6.46
C ARG A 154 -12.56 -29.71 -5.77
N THR A 155 -13.15 -30.61 -6.54
CA THR A 155 -13.98 -31.71 -6.00
C THR A 155 -13.15 -32.81 -5.36
N LYS A 156 -11.87 -32.96 -5.77
CA LYS A 156 -10.90 -33.92 -5.24
C LYS A 156 -9.46 -33.48 -5.55
N PRO A 157 -8.43 -33.98 -4.82
CA PRO A 157 -7.03 -33.59 -5.04
C PRO A 157 -6.51 -33.92 -6.45
N LEU A 158 -5.62 -33.07 -7.01
CA LEU A 158 -5.03 -33.29 -8.35
C LEU A 158 -4.44 -34.70 -8.57
N PRO A 159 -3.72 -35.31 -7.61
CA PRO A 159 -3.16 -36.66 -7.81
C PRO A 159 -4.20 -37.76 -8.07
N VAL A 160 -5.45 -37.56 -7.64
CA VAL A 160 -6.55 -38.53 -7.80
C VAL A 160 -7.59 -38.12 -8.86
N MET A 161 -7.35 -37.02 -9.58
CA MET A 161 -8.12 -36.65 -10.76
C MET A 161 -7.63 -37.43 -11.99
N SER A 162 -8.57 -37.86 -12.83
CA SER A 162 -8.27 -38.35 -14.18
C SER A 162 -7.77 -37.20 -15.06
N ASP A 163 -7.07 -37.53 -16.15
CA ASP A 163 -6.52 -36.51 -17.05
C ASP A 163 -7.62 -35.66 -17.70
N GLY A 164 -8.80 -36.24 -17.97
CA GLY A 164 -9.97 -35.50 -18.45
C GLY A 164 -10.50 -34.47 -17.43
N GLU A 165 -10.51 -34.83 -16.15
CA GLU A 165 -10.91 -33.91 -15.07
C GLU A 165 -9.89 -32.80 -14.86
N ARG A 166 -8.59 -33.12 -14.94
CA ARG A 166 -7.51 -32.12 -14.88
C ARG A 166 -7.59 -31.14 -16.04
N LEU A 167 -7.86 -31.64 -17.25
CA LEU A 167 -8.00 -30.80 -18.45
C LEU A 167 -9.21 -29.87 -18.36
N GLN A 168 -10.37 -30.37 -17.91
CA GLN A 168 -11.56 -29.52 -17.70
C GLN A 168 -11.30 -28.43 -16.65
N TYR A 169 -10.61 -28.76 -15.56
CA TYR A 169 -10.25 -27.80 -14.52
C TYR A 169 -9.31 -26.72 -15.08
N ALA A 170 -8.30 -27.10 -15.87
CA ALA A 170 -7.38 -26.17 -16.52
C ALA A 170 -8.09 -25.22 -17.52
N LEU A 171 -9.05 -25.72 -18.29
CA LEU A 171 -9.85 -24.89 -19.22
C LEU A 171 -10.71 -23.86 -18.48
N ARG A 172 -11.34 -24.25 -17.37
CA ARG A 172 -12.12 -23.32 -16.53
C ARG A 172 -11.25 -22.24 -15.91
N LEU A 173 -10.05 -22.60 -15.44
CA LEU A 173 -9.07 -21.64 -14.95
C LEU A 173 -8.60 -20.67 -16.05
N SER A 174 -8.31 -21.17 -17.25
CA SER A 174 -7.91 -20.34 -18.39
C SER A 174 -9.00 -19.33 -18.77
N ALA A 175 -10.27 -19.74 -18.75
CA ALA A 175 -11.41 -18.88 -19.06
C ALA A 175 -11.58 -17.71 -18.06
N LEU A 176 -11.17 -17.88 -16.80
CA LEU A 176 -11.20 -16.81 -15.79
C LEU A 176 -10.15 -15.71 -16.05
N TRP A 177 -9.09 -16.02 -16.82
CA TRP A 177 -7.96 -15.11 -17.09
C TRP A 177 -7.90 -14.64 -18.54
N SER A 178 -8.93 -14.92 -19.34
CA SER A 178 -8.98 -14.58 -20.77
C SER A 178 -9.78 -13.31 -21.07
N ASN A 179 -9.89 -12.37 -20.12
CA ASN A 179 -10.45 -11.03 -20.32
C ASN A 179 -9.39 -9.95 -20.08
#